data_AF-A0A920HII5-F1
#
_entry.id   AF-A0A920HII5-F1
#
_cell.length_a   1.000
_cell.length_b   1.000
_cell.length_c   1.000
_cell.angle_alpha   90.00
_cell.angle_beta   90.00
_cell.angle_gamma   90.00
#
_symmetry.space_group_name_H-M   'P 1'
#
loop_
_entity.id
_entity.type
_entity.pdbx_description
1 polymer ?
#
loop_
_entity_poly.entity_id
_entity_poly.type
_entity_poly.pdbx_seq_one_letter_code
_entity_poly.pdbx_strand_id
1 'polypeptide(L)'
;MLDLAGIDLSTKVNGGEIIIDRGKLTGVLIDNSMNLVDKIIPEPTKDEAIKALLSAQEIAFKNGLTTISDAGLTKNQIDLIDELHQDGILKLECMQ
;
A
#
# COMPACT_ATOMS: atom_id res chain seq x y z
N MET A 1 -10.57 10.38 5.02
CA MET A 1 -10.38 9.15 4.21
C MET A 1 -11.71 8.44 3.97
N LEU A 2 -12.47 8.11 5.02
CA LEU A 2 -13.81 7.51 4.89
C LEU A 2 -14.86 8.46 4.29
N ASP A 3 -14.84 9.75 4.67
CA ASP A 3 -15.75 10.77 4.10
C ASP A 3 -15.47 11.04 2.62
N LEU A 4 -14.19 11.01 2.23
CA LEU A 4 -13.76 11.09 0.83
C LEU A 4 -14.19 9.85 0.05
N ALA A 5 -14.33 8.71 0.75
CA ALA A 5 -14.80 7.45 0.19
C ALA A 5 -16.30 7.32 0.03
N GLY A 6 -17.08 8.31 0.47
CA GLY A 6 -18.54 8.25 0.47
C GLY A 6 -19.07 7.11 1.34
N ILE A 7 -18.27 6.61 2.29
CA ILE A 7 -18.67 5.55 3.21
C ILE A 7 -19.45 6.21 4.35
N ASP A 8 -20.73 5.91 4.41
CA ASP A 8 -21.65 6.31 5.48
C ASP A 8 -22.19 5.08 6.24
N LEU A 9 -22.96 5.33 7.30
CA LEU A 9 -23.58 4.28 8.11
C LEU A 9 -24.59 3.41 7.35
N SER A 10 -24.98 3.81 6.13
CA SER A 10 -25.91 3.08 5.26
C SER A 10 -25.21 2.26 4.18
N THR A 11 -23.88 2.43 4.04
CA THR A 11 -23.07 1.82 3.00
C THR A 11 -22.99 0.31 3.22
N LYS A 12 -23.63 -0.45 2.34
CA LYS A 12 -23.58 -1.91 2.33
C LYS A 12 -22.62 -2.39 1.26
N VAL A 13 -21.71 -3.28 1.64
CA VAL A 13 -20.74 -3.88 0.74
C VAL A 13 -21.08 -5.36 0.57
N ASN A 14 -21.05 -5.85 -0.67
CA ASN A 14 -21.22 -7.27 -0.93
C ASN A 14 -19.86 -7.98 -0.81
N GLY A 15 -19.78 -8.96 0.09
CA GLY A 15 -18.54 -9.72 0.35
C GLY A 15 -17.50 -8.94 1.18
N GLY A 16 -17.94 -8.07 2.08
CA GLY A 16 -17.07 -7.39 3.03
C GLY A 16 -17.88 -6.67 4.10
N GLU A 17 -17.20 -6.21 5.16
CA GLU A 17 -17.86 -5.60 6.32
C GLU A 17 -17.18 -4.29 6.72
N ILE A 18 -18.00 -3.28 7.02
CA ILE A 18 -17.56 -2.01 7.59
C ILE A 18 -17.94 -2.04 9.06
N ILE A 19 -16.96 -1.98 9.96
CA ILE A 19 -17.25 -2.03 11.39
C ILE A 19 -17.79 -0.68 11.86
N ILE A 20 -18.98 -0.72 12.46
CA ILE A 20 -19.65 0.42 13.07
C ILE A 20 -19.74 0.16 14.56
N ASP A 21 -19.13 1.03 15.38
CA ASP A 21 -19.28 0.99 16.83
C ASP A 21 -20.04 2.22 17.30
N ARG A 22 -21.10 2.00 18.08
CA ARG A 22 -21.93 3.07 18.69
C ARG A 22 -22.40 4.14 17.69
N GLY A 23 -22.77 3.73 16.48
CA GLY A 23 -23.25 4.65 15.44
C GLY A 23 -22.15 5.52 14.83
N LYS A 24 -20.88 5.16 15.00
CA LYS A 24 -19.74 5.77 14.32
C LYS A 24 -18.98 4.73 13.52
N LEU A 25 -18.55 5.12 12.33
CA LEU A 25 -17.60 4.35 11.53
C LEU A 25 -16.30 4.27 12.32
N THR A 26 -15.84 3.05 12.62
CA THR A 26 -14.55 2.86 13.31
C THR A 26 -13.37 3.05 12.36
N GLY A 27 -13.63 3.02 11.05
CA GLY A 27 -12.62 3.04 10.01
C GLY A 27 -11.98 1.68 9.74
N VAL A 28 -12.48 0.61 10.36
CA VAL A 28 -12.07 -0.76 10.07
C VAL A 28 -12.92 -1.29 8.92
N LEU A 29 -12.25 -1.64 7.83
CA LEU A 29 -12.81 -2.20 6.60
C LEU A 29 -12.30 -3.63 6.42
N ILE A 30 -13.21 -4.57 6.20
CA ILE A 30 -12.92 -5.99 6.02
C ILE A 30 -13.30 -6.40 4.59
N ASP A 31 -12.39 -7.13 3.94
CA ASP A 31 -12.59 -7.78 2.64
C ASP A 31 -12.98 -6.77 1.53
N ASN A 32 -14.07 -6.99 0.78
CA ASN A 32 -14.45 -6.14 -0.36
C ASN A 32 -14.74 -4.67 -0.01
N SER A 33 -14.87 -4.32 1.26
CA SER A 33 -15.05 -2.92 1.69
C SER A 33 -13.78 -2.08 1.50
N MET A 34 -12.60 -2.70 1.42
CA MET A 34 -11.35 -2.02 1.09
C MET A 34 -11.36 -1.43 -0.33
N ASN A 35 -12.02 -2.10 -1.28
CA ASN A 35 -12.16 -1.62 -2.67
C ASN A 35 -12.85 -0.24 -2.79
N LEU A 36 -13.66 0.16 -1.79
CA LEU A 36 -14.29 1.47 -1.77
C LEU A 36 -13.27 2.58 -1.51
N VAL A 37 -12.25 2.29 -0.71
CA VAL A 37 -11.16 3.21 -0.40
C VAL A 37 -10.07 3.13 -1.47
N ASP A 38 -9.76 1.93 -1.97
CA ASP A 38 -8.72 1.74 -3.00
C ASP A 38 -9.02 2.51 -4.29
N LYS A 39 -10.30 2.71 -4.64
CA LYS A 39 -10.70 3.53 -5.80
C LYS A 39 -10.36 5.02 -5.68
N ILE A 40 -10.04 5.47 -4.47
CA ILE A 40 -9.94 6.89 -4.11
C ILE A 40 -8.53 7.22 -3.64
N ILE A 41 -7.77 6.20 -3.22
CA ILE A 41 -6.34 6.29 -3.10
C ILE A 41 -5.78 6.45 -4.52
N PRO A 42 -5.24 7.63 -4.89
CA PRO A 42 -4.56 7.76 -6.17
C PRO A 42 -3.37 6.80 -6.21
N GLU A 43 -3.12 6.23 -7.38
CA GLU A 43 -1.89 5.47 -7.60
C GLU A 43 -0.67 6.35 -7.22
N PRO A 44 0.26 5.83 -6.41
CA PRO A 44 1.43 6.60 -6.01
C PRO A 44 2.23 7.01 -7.24
N THR A 45 2.71 8.25 -7.24
CA THR A 45 3.59 8.73 -8.30
C THR A 45 4.96 8.04 -8.25
N LYS A 46 5.72 8.09 -9.36
CA LYS A 46 7.08 7.50 -9.43
C LYS A 46 7.96 7.99 -8.26
N ASP A 47 7.93 9.29 -7.96
CA ASP A 47 8.71 9.89 -6.87
C ASP A 47 8.28 9.43 -5.48
N GLU A 48 6.98 9.22 -5.26
CA GLU A 48 6.45 8.68 -4.00
C GLU A 48 6.83 7.22 -3.83
N ALA A 49 6.78 6.43 -4.90
CA ALA A 49 7.23 5.05 -4.89
C ALA A 49 8.73 4.94 -4.57
N ILE A 50 9.58 5.78 -5.17
CA ILE A 50 11.02 5.83 -4.86
C ILE A 50 11.26 6.16 -3.38
N LYS A 51 10.56 7.18 -2.84
CA LYS A 51 10.69 7.56 -1.42
C LYS A 51 10.22 6.45 -0.48
N ALA A 52 9.15 5.76 -0.83
CA ALA A 52 8.65 4.63 -0.06
C ALA A 52 9.67 3.48 -0.03
N LEU A 53 10.25 3.14 -1.19
CA LEU A 53 11.29 2.10 -1.31
C LEU A 53 12.55 2.44 -0.50
N LEU A 54 13.00 3.69 -0.54
CA LEU A 54 14.15 4.15 0.26
C LEU A 54 13.87 4.10 1.77
N SER A 55 12.66 4.48 2.18
CA SER A 55 12.24 4.40 3.58
C SER A 55 12.15 2.95 4.05
N ALA A 56 11.60 2.07 3.22
CA ALA A 56 11.54 0.63 3.49
C ALA A 56 12.93 0.02 3.61
N GLN A 57 13.88 0.41 2.75
CA GLN A 57 15.29 0.01 2.86
C GLN A 57 15.90 0.44 4.19
N GLU A 58 15.70 1.70 4.61
CA GLU A 58 16.26 2.19 5.87
C GLU A 58 15.73 1.37 7.06
N ILE A 59 14.42 1.09 7.07
CA ILE A 59 13.78 0.27 8.09
C ILE A 59 14.32 -1.17 8.04
N ALA A 60 14.44 -1.77 6.85
CA ALA A 60 14.96 -3.11 6.68
C ALA A 60 16.40 -3.23 7.20
N PHE A 61 17.29 -2.31 6.82
CA PHE A 61 18.67 -2.27 7.30
C PHE A 61 18.76 -2.04 8.81
N LYS A 62 17.90 -1.20 9.37
CA LYS A 62 17.80 -1.01 10.82
C LYS A 62 17.43 -2.30 11.56
N ASN A 63 16.65 -3.17 10.93
CA ASN A 63 16.28 -4.48 11.46
C ASN A 63 17.24 -5.60 11.04
N GLY A 64 18.35 -5.28 10.34
CA GLY A 64 19.32 -6.25 9.84
C GLY A 64 18.82 -7.09 8.66
N LEU A 65 17.73 -6.68 8.02
CA LEU A 65 17.16 -7.33 6.84
C LEU A 65 17.79 -6.73 5.59
N THR A 66 18.40 -7.58 4.76
CA THR A 66 19.02 -7.19 3.49
C THR A 66 18.15 -7.50 2.29
N THR A 67 17.10 -8.29 2.49
CA THR A 67 16.26 -8.82 1.42
C THR A 67 14.79 -8.80 1.83
N ILE A 68 13.93 -8.42 0.90
CA ILE A 68 12.47 -8.45 1.02
C ILE A 68 11.89 -9.22 -0.17
N SER A 69 10.75 -9.88 0.02
CA SER A 69 10.05 -10.57 -1.08
C SER A 69 8.62 -10.05 -1.12
N ASP A 70 8.22 -9.56 -2.30
CA ASP A 70 6.89 -9.02 -2.56
C ASP A 70 6.35 -9.63 -3.86
N ALA A 71 5.46 -10.61 -3.70
CA ALA A 71 4.82 -11.32 -4.80
C ALA A 71 3.66 -10.52 -5.44
N GLY A 72 3.36 -9.32 -4.95
CA GLY A 72 2.31 -8.43 -5.46
C GLY A 72 2.80 -7.35 -6.41
N LEU A 73 4.11 -7.32 -6.73
CA LEU A 73 4.69 -6.27 -7.55
C LEU A 73 4.20 -6.33 -9.00
N THR A 74 3.73 -5.20 -9.50
CA THR A 74 3.42 -5.00 -10.91
C THR A 74 4.70 -4.82 -11.72
N LYS A 75 4.63 -5.08 -13.03
CA LYS A 75 5.80 -4.93 -13.93
C LYS A 75 6.45 -3.54 -13.84
N ASN A 76 5.65 -2.48 -13.76
CA ASN A 76 6.17 -1.11 -13.64
C ASN A 76 6.93 -0.89 -12.32
N GLN A 77 6.51 -1.53 -11.24
CA GLN A 77 7.21 -1.47 -9.96
C GLN A 77 8.51 -2.27 -9.99
N ILE A 78 8.53 -3.42 -10.66
CA ILE A 78 9.74 -4.20 -10.90
C ILE A 78 10.74 -3.38 -11.72
N ASP A 79 10.31 -2.81 -12.85
CA ASP A 79 11.18 -1.99 -13.71
C ASP A 79 11.75 -0.78 -12.94
N LEU A 80 10.96 -0.17 -12.05
CA LEU A 80 11.41 0.92 -11.17
C LEU A 80 12.45 0.45 -10.15
N ILE A 81 12.22 -0.69 -9.51
CA ILE A 81 13.15 -1.27 -8.54
C ILE A 81 14.47 -1.62 -9.22
N ASP A 82 14.41 -2.22 -10.41
CA ASP A 82 15.58 -2.57 -11.22
C ASP A 82 16.36 -1.31 -11.64
N GLU A 83 15.69 -0.24 -12.08
CA GLU A 83 16.31 1.06 -12.39
C GLU A 83 17.06 1.62 -11.16
N LEU A 84 16.41 1.62 -9.99
CA LEU A 84 17.00 2.11 -8.74
C LEU A 84 18.16 1.25 -8.23
N HIS A 85 18.13 -0.06 -8.47
CA HIS A 85 19.24 -0.98 -8.18
C HIS A 85 20.42 -0.71 -9.11
N GLN A 86 20.18 -0.51 -10.41
CA GLN A 86 21.23 -0.19 -11.38
C GLN A 86 21.91 1.14 -11.08
N ASP A 87 21.13 2.13 -10.64
CA ASP A 87 21.64 3.44 -10.22
C ASP A 87 22.36 3.40 -8.85
N GLY A 88 22.33 2.26 -8.15
CA GLY A 88 22.95 2.07 -6.84
C GLY A 88 22.27 2.86 -5.70
N ILE A 89 21.09 3.42 -5.97
CA ILE A 89 20.27 4.18 -5.03
C ILE A 89 19.58 3.22 -4.05
N LEU A 90 19.01 2.15 -4.60
CA LEU A 90 18.45 1.05 -3.83
C LEU A 90 19.51 -0.06 -3.72
N LYS A 91 19.69 -0.56 -2.49
CA LYS A 91 20.62 -1.61 -2.07
C LYS A 91 19.90 -2.78 -1.39
N LEU A 92 18.64 -2.58 -1.02
CA LEU A 92 17.76 -3.63 -0.51
C LEU A 92 17.40 -4.57 -1.66
N GLU A 93 17.67 -5.86 -1.54
CA GLU A 93 17.27 -6.81 -2.59
C GLU A 93 15.76 -7.13 -2.49
N CYS A 94 15.03 -6.97 -3.60
CA CYS A 94 13.65 -7.44 -3.73
C CYS A 94 13.64 -8.74 -4.53
N MET A 95 13.21 -9.85 -3.91
CA MET A 95 12.96 -11.10 -4.62
C MET A 95 11.55 -11.13 -5.20
N GLN A 96 11.47 -11.51 -6.48
CA GLN A 96 10.23 -11.74 -7.26
C GLN A 96 9.76 -13.19 -7.10
#